data_AF-A0A357WWW3-F1
#
_entry.id   AF-A0A357WWW3-F1
#
_cell.length_a   1.000
_cell.length_b   1.000
_cell.length_c   1.000
_cell.angle_alpha   90.00
_cell.angle_beta   90.00
_cell.angle_gamma   90.00
#
_symmetry.space_group_name_H-M   'P 1'
#
loop_
_entity.id
_entity.type
_entity.pdbx_description
1 polymer ?
#
loop_
_entity_poly.entity_id
_entity_poly.type
_entity_poly.pdbx_seq_one_letter_code
_entity_poly.pdbx_strand_id
1 'polypeptide(L)'
;MKAITHSKRFTRSRAGNFIYFLLILAAGLFTILPMLYSILTSLKPLDELMIFPPRFYPRRPSFNNFIGLPALLSNLTVPLSRYVFNSFFVTIVTTMGHIFVASMASYVLSKTKFKARYVINLIVQFALLYSAYTLAVPQYVIFAKLGMIDTYWVYILPYLPSTLGVF
;
A
#
# COMPACT_ATOMS: atom_id res chain seq x y z
N MET A 1 19.89 -35.18 -30.12
CA MET A 1 20.34 -35.25 -28.71
C MET A 1 20.70 -33.83 -28.27
N LYS A 2 19.79 -33.12 -27.59
CA LYS A 2 19.97 -31.70 -27.21
C LYS A 2 20.74 -31.64 -25.89
N ALA A 3 21.91 -31.00 -25.90
CA ALA A 3 22.78 -30.88 -24.74
C ALA A 3 22.07 -30.15 -23.59
N ILE A 4 22.04 -30.81 -22.43
CA ILE A 4 21.54 -30.25 -21.18
C ILE A 4 22.51 -29.14 -20.76
N THR A 5 22.07 -27.89 -20.86
CA THR A 5 22.84 -26.74 -20.38
C THR A 5 22.87 -26.82 -18.86
N HIS A 6 23.95 -27.34 -18.28
CA HIS A 6 24.18 -27.25 -16.84
C HIS A 6 24.20 -25.79 -16.44
N SER A 7 23.16 -25.30 -15.74
CA SER A 7 23.23 -23.99 -15.11
C SER A 7 24.41 -24.04 -14.13
N LYS A 8 25.47 -23.28 -14.39
CA LYS A 8 26.58 -23.12 -13.44
C LYS A 8 25.96 -22.56 -12.15
N ARG A 9 25.75 -23.41 -11.14
CA ARG A 9 25.45 -22.95 -9.79
C ARG A 9 26.70 -22.22 -9.35
N PHE A 10 26.68 -20.89 -9.37
CA PHE A 10 27.72 -20.08 -8.76
C PHE A 10 27.95 -20.63 -7.35
N THR A 11 29.13 -21.18 -7.12
CA THR A 11 29.54 -21.72 -5.83
C THR A 11 29.31 -20.62 -4.81
N ARG A 12 28.31 -20.80 -3.92
CA ARG A 12 27.99 -19.84 -2.87
C ARG A 12 29.18 -19.79 -1.90
N SER A 13 30.14 -18.91 -2.17
CA SER A 13 31.23 -18.65 -1.24
C SER A 13 30.62 -18.27 0.12
N ARG A 14 31.07 -18.92 1.20
CA ARG A 14 30.61 -18.62 2.55
C ARG A 14 30.82 -17.13 2.88
N ALA A 15 31.92 -16.55 2.40
CA ALA A 15 32.19 -15.12 2.52
C ALA A 15 31.19 -14.27 1.73
N GLY A 16 30.86 -14.66 0.50
CA GLY A 16 29.86 -13.96 -0.31
C GLY A 16 28.47 -13.97 0.35
N ASN A 17 28.04 -15.11 0.87
CA ASN A 17 26.76 -15.22 1.59
C ASN A 17 26.74 -14.36 2.87
N PHE A 18 27.85 -14.30 3.60
CA PHE A 18 27.98 -13.45 4.78
C PHE A 18 27.86 -11.96 4.43
N ILE A 19 28.51 -11.51 3.35
CA ILE A 19 28.41 -10.12 2.87
C ILE A 19 26.98 -9.78 2.45
N TYR A 20 26.31 -10.64 1.68
CA TYR A 20 24.92 -10.43 1.31
C TYR A 20 24.00 -10.37 2.53
N PHE A 21 24.22 -11.24 3.51
CA PHE A 21 23.47 -11.22 4.75
C PHE A 21 23.66 -9.90 5.50
N LEU A 22 24.91 -9.44 5.66
CA LEU A 22 25.24 -8.18 6.31
C LEU A 22 24.58 -6.99 5.60
N LEU A 23 24.62 -6.94 4.27
CA LEU A 23 24.01 -5.87 3.47
C LEU A 23 22.49 -5.84 3.61
N ILE A 24 21.84 -7.01 3.52
CA ILE A 24 20.39 -7.12 3.69
C ILE A 24 19.98 -6.74 5.11
N LEU A 25 20.76 -7.15 6.11
CA LEU A 25 20.51 -6.81 7.51
C LEU A 25 20.67 -5.29 7.75
N ALA A 26 21.72 -4.68 7.22
CA ALA A 26 21.93 -3.23 7.31
C ALA A 26 20.80 -2.45 6.60
N ALA A 27 20.40 -2.87 5.40
CA ALA A 27 19.27 -2.28 4.68
C ALA A 27 17.96 -2.45 5.45
N GLY A 28 17.71 -3.62 6.04
CA GLY A 28 16.54 -3.88 6.87
C GLY A 28 16.50 -3.02 8.15
N LEU A 29 17.65 -2.83 8.81
CA LEU A 29 17.74 -1.92 9.96
C LEU A 29 17.48 -0.48 9.55
N PHE A 30 17.98 -0.06 8.38
CA PHE A 30 17.75 1.28 7.86
C PHE A 30 16.27 1.54 7.53
N THR A 31 15.55 0.58 6.96
CA THR A 31 14.11 0.74 6.66
C THR A 31 13.22 0.78 7.90
N ILE A 32 13.68 0.22 9.03
CA ILE A 32 12.97 0.26 10.31
C ILE A 32 13.09 1.62 11.01
N LEU A 33 14.13 2.41 10.71
CA LEU A 33 14.38 3.71 11.34
C LEU A 33 13.15 4.65 11.41
N PRO A 34 12.38 4.91 10.33
CA PRO A 34 11.19 5.77 10.40
C PRO A 34 10.11 5.19 11.31
N MET A 35 9.95 3.86 11.36
CA MET A 35 8.98 3.22 12.24
C MET A 35 9.40 3.32 13.71
N LEU A 36 10.70 3.11 13.99
CA LEU A 36 11.27 3.33 15.31
C LEU A 36 11.12 4.80 15.73
N TYR A 37 11.38 5.74 14.82
CA TYR A 37 11.19 7.16 15.07
C TYR A 37 9.73 7.49 15.41
N SER A 38 8.75 6.92 14.71
CA SER A 38 7.33 7.09 15.02
C SER A 38 6.95 6.56 16.41
N ILE A 39 7.55 5.47 16.85
CA ILE A 39 7.33 4.92 18.20
C ILE A 39 7.95 5.86 19.24
N LEU A 40 9.18 6.31 19.02
CA LEU A 40 9.87 7.24 19.91
C LEU A 40 9.17 8.60 20.00
N THR A 41 8.60 9.11 18.92
CA THR A 41 7.83 10.37 18.92
C THR A 41 6.51 10.23 19.67
N SER A 42 5.85 9.07 19.64
CA SER A 42 4.63 8.83 20.42
C SER A 42 4.83 8.96 21.94
N LEU A 43 6.07 8.78 22.41
CA LEU A 43 6.46 8.90 23.83
C LEU A 43 6.95 10.30 24.21
N LYS A 44 7.09 11.23 23.26
CA LYS A 44 7.55 12.60 23.52
C LYS A 44 6.40 13.46 24.05
N PRO A 45 6.62 14.25 25.12
CA PRO A 45 5.65 15.25 25.54
C PRO A 45 5.54 16.37 24.49
N LEU A 46 4.40 17.07 24.49
CA LEU A 46 4.04 18.04 23.44
C LEU A 46 5.08 19.16 23.29
N ASP A 47 5.68 19.58 24.40
CA ASP A 47 6.72 20.60 24.43
C ASP A 47 8.03 20.13 23.77
N GLU A 48 8.35 18.84 23.84
CA GLU A 48 9.51 18.25 23.16
C GLU A 48 9.28 18.06 21.65
N LEU A 49 8.03 17.89 21.22
CA LEU A 49 7.65 17.81 19.79
C LEU A 49 7.80 19.15 19.07
N MET A 50 7.70 20.27 19.79
CA MET A 50 7.75 21.63 19.22
C MET A 50 9.17 22.22 19.18
N ILE A 51 10.18 21.53 19.72
CA ILE A 51 11.58 22.01 19.73
C ILE A 51 12.24 21.78 18.37
N PHE A 52 12.94 22.80 17.85
CA PHE A 52 13.76 22.70 16.65
C PHE A 52 15.25 22.85 17.00
N PRO A 53 16.15 21.96 16.52
CA PRO A 53 15.89 20.80 15.67
C PRO A 53 15.21 19.64 16.43
N PRO A 54 14.31 18.87 15.76
CA PRO A 54 13.63 17.74 16.38
C PRO A 54 14.65 16.65 16.75
N ARG A 55 14.59 16.20 17.99
CA ARG A 55 15.51 15.18 18.52
C ARG A 55 15.08 13.81 18.06
N PHE A 56 16.03 12.90 17.82
CA PHE A 56 15.70 11.52 17.44
C PHE A 56 15.07 10.76 18.63
N TYR A 57 15.72 10.75 19.79
CA TYR A 57 15.30 10.06 21.00
C TYR A 57 14.54 10.97 21.97
N PRO A 58 13.62 10.43 22.80
CA PRO A 58 12.90 11.20 23.82
C PRO A 58 13.80 11.47 25.03
N ARG A 59 13.84 12.71 25.51
CA ARG A 59 14.57 13.07 26.75
C ARG A 59 13.74 12.75 27.99
N ARG A 60 12.43 12.96 27.92
CA ARG A 60 11.49 12.70 29.01
C ARG A 60 10.35 11.82 28.48
N PRO A 61 10.55 10.49 28.39
CA PRO A 61 9.48 9.61 27.94
C PRO A 61 8.26 9.75 28.84
N SER A 62 7.10 10.00 28.24
CA SER A 62 5.83 10.19 28.94
C SER A 62 4.75 9.31 28.33
N PHE A 63 3.93 8.71 29.21
CA PHE A 63 2.74 7.96 28.81
C PHE A 63 1.48 8.84 28.79
N ASN A 64 1.61 10.14 29.06
CA ASN A 64 0.47 11.07 29.09
C ASN A 64 -0.28 11.11 27.75
N ASN A 65 0.44 10.95 26.64
CA ASN A 65 -0.16 10.86 25.31
C ASN A 65 -1.16 9.71 25.25
N PHE A 66 -0.85 8.54 25.81
CA PHE A 66 -1.72 7.36 25.80
C PHE A 66 -2.87 7.46 26.82
N ILE A 67 -2.63 8.05 27.99
CA ILE A 67 -3.66 8.21 29.04
C ILE A 67 -4.72 9.22 28.59
N GLY A 68 -4.33 10.26 27.84
CA GLY A 68 -5.26 11.25 27.27
C GLY A 68 -6.03 10.76 26.04
N LEU A 69 -5.59 9.68 25.37
CA LEU A 69 -6.22 9.19 24.15
C LEU A 69 -7.73 8.93 24.31
N PRO A 70 -8.23 8.18 25.32
CA PRO A 70 -9.66 7.88 25.41
C PRO A 70 -10.54 9.13 25.51
N ALA A 71 -10.07 10.17 26.21
CA ALA A 71 -10.78 11.44 26.32
C ALA A 71 -10.76 12.22 25.00
N LEU A 72 -9.67 12.18 24.24
CA LEU A 72 -9.62 12.79 22.91
C LEU A 72 -10.53 12.04 21.92
N LEU A 73 -10.54 10.71 22.00
CA LEU A 73 -11.35 9.85 21.14
C LEU A 73 -12.86 9.99 21.40
N SER A 74 -13.27 10.22 22.65
CA SER A 74 -14.68 10.44 22.99
C SER A 74 -15.21 11.80 22.52
N ASN A 75 -14.32 12.78 22.34
CA ASN A 75 -14.65 14.13 21.86
C ASN A 75 -14.64 14.27 20.33
N LEU A 76 -14.41 13.19 19.57
CA LEU A 76 -14.47 13.22 18.11
C LEU A 76 -15.91 13.39 17.62
N THR A 77 -16.13 14.27 16.62
CA THR A 77 -17.44 14.45 15.96
C THR A 77 -17.98 13.14 15.36
N VAL A 78 -17.08 12.26 14.92
CA VAL A 78 -17.40 10.93 14.41
C VAL A 78 -16.69 9.89 15.28
N PRO A 79 -17.41 8.88 15.81
CA PRO A 79 -16.80 7.85 16.65
C PRO A 79 -15.66 7.12 15.93
N LEU A 80 -14.57 6.83 16.66
CA LEU A 80 -13.44 6.04 16.13
C LEU A 80 -13.93 4.71 15.54
N SER A 81 -14.90 4.05 16.20
CA SER A 81 -15.47 2.78 15.75
C SER A 81 -16.00 2.86 14.32
N ARG A 82 -16.57 4.01 13.90
CA ARG A 82 -17.07 4.22 12.54
C ARG A 82 -15.92 4.38 11.54
N TYR A 83 -14.86 5.10 11.88
CA TYR A 83 -13.68 5.18 11.01
C TYR A 83 -13.07 3.80 10.77
N VAL A 84 -12.88 3.04 11.86
CA VAL A 84 -12.35 1.68 11.81
C VAL A 84 -13.27 0.79 10.97
N PHE A 85 -14.57 0.79 11.24
CA PHE A 85 -15.54 0.00 10.49
C PHE A 85 -15.55 0.36 9.00
N ASN A 86 -15.58 1.65 8.65
CA ASN A 86 -15.57 2.10 7.26
C ASN A 86 -14.31 1.62 6.53
N SER A 87 -13.13 1.75 7.14
CA SER A 87 -11.88 1.28 6.55
C SER A 87 -11.86 -0.24 6.38
N PHE A 88 -12.28 -1.00 7.38
CA PHE A 88 -12.37 -2.46 7.29
C PHE A 88 -13.36 -2.90 6.21
N PHE A 89 -14.57 -2.32 6.21
CA PHE A 89 -15.63 -2.63 5.25
C PHE A 89 -15.18 -2.34 3.82
N VAL A 90 -14.69 -1.12 3.54
CA VAL A 90 -14.22 -0.73 2.21
C VAL A 90 -13.06 -1.63 1.77
N THR A 91 -12.10 -1.92 2.65
CA THR A 91 -10.94 -2.76 2.31
C THR A 91 -11.36 -4.18 1.93
N ILE A 92 -12.22 -4.82 2.74
CA ILE A 92 -12.67 -6.19 2.49
C ILE A 92 -13.48 -6.27 1.19
N VAL A 93 -14.48 -5.41 1.04
CA VAL A 93 -15.37 -5.42 -0.14
C VAL A 93 -14.58 -5.12 -1.41
N THR A 94 -13.72 -4.11 -1.38
CA THR A 94 -12.88 -3.74 -2.53
C THR A 94 -11.90 -4.84 -2.89
N THR A 95 -11.24 -5.45 -1.90
CA THR A 95 -10.26 -6.52 -2.14
C THR A 95 -10.93 -7.76 -2.72
N MET A 96 -12.06 -8.21 -2.15
CA MET A 96 -12.79 -9.38 -2.65
C MET A 96 -13.32 -9.13 -4.06
N GLY A 97 -13.92 -7.95 -4.31
CA GLY A 97 -14.40 -7.57 -5.62
C GLY A 97 -13.29 -7.46 -6.65
N HIS A 98 -12.14 -6.87 -6.27
CA HIS A 98 -10.98 -6.77 -7.14
C HIS A 98 -10.42 -8.15 -7.51
N ILE A 99 -10.21 -9.04 -6.53
CA ILE A 99 -9.74 -10.41 -6.77
C ILE A 99 -10.68 -11.14 -7.73
N PHE A 100 -11.99 -11.01 -7.52
CA PHE A 100 -12.99 -11.67 -8.37
C PHE A 100 -12.90 -11.18 -9.83
N VAL A 101 -12.93 -9.86 -10.05
CA VAL A 101 -12.88 -9.27 -11.40
C VAL A 101 -11.52 -9.49 -12.06
N ALA A 102 -10.43 -9.27 -11.33
CA ALA A 102 -9.07 -9.44 -11.83
C ALA A 102 -8.77 -10.89 -12.21
N SER A 103 -9.20 -11.86 -11.40
CA SER A 103 -9.00 -13.29 -11.70
C SER A 103 -9.75 -13.70 -12.98
N MET A 104 -10.99 -13.24 -13.15
CA MET A 104 -11.77 -13.51 -14.37
C MET A 104 -11.12 -12.88 -15.61
N ALA A 105 -10.71 -11.61 -15.53
CA ALA A 105 -10.08 -10.90 -16.63
C ALA A 105 -8.72 -11.51 -17.00
N SER A 106 -7.86 -11.76 -16.00
CA SER A 106 -6.54 -12.38 -16.19
C SER A 106 -6.65 -13.80 -16.73
N TYR A 107 -7.65 -14.59 -16.31
CA TYR A 107 -7.87 -15.94 -16.84
C TYR A 107 -8.15 -15.92 -18.34
N VAL A 108 -9.08 -15.07 -18.80
CA VAL A 108 -9.43 -14.96 -20.22
C VAL A 108 -8.24 -14.42 -21.02
N LEU A 109 -7.55 -13.40 -20.50
CA LEU A 109 -6.40 -12.80 -21.18
C LEU A 109 -5.17 -13.70 -21.17
N SER A 110 -5.02 -14.64 -20.24
CA SER A 110 -3.86 -15.53 -20.19
C SER A 110 -4.10 -16.85 -20.95
N LYS A 111 -5.28 -17.47 -20.80
CA LYS A 111 -5.58 -18.81 -21.30
C LYS A 111 -6.29 -18.82 -22.65
N THR A 112 -7.12 -17.83 -22.95
CA THR A 112 -7.88 -17.82 -24.21
C THR A 112 -7.03 -17.22 -25.34
N LYS A 113 -7.10 -17.84 -26.52
CA LYS A 113 -6.45 -17.35 -27.76
C LYS A 113 -7.50 -16.67 -28.64
N PHE A 114 -7.65 -15.35 -28.47
CA PHE A 114 -8.56 -14.54 -29.29
C PHE A 114 -7.81 -13.36 -29.93
N LYS A 115 -8.26 -12.92 -31.11
CA LYS A 115 -7.52 -11.98 -31.98
C LYS A 115 -7.23 -10.62 -31.31
N ALA A 116 -8.12 -10.14 -30.45
CA ALA A 116 -7.98 -8.84 -29.78
C ALA A 116 -7.11 -8.84 -28.51
N ARG A 117 -6.61 -10.00 -28.06
CA ARG A 117 -5.82 -10.13 -26.82
C ARG A 117 -4.59 -9.20 -26.79
N TYR A 118 -3.89 -9.08 -27.91
CA TYR A 118 -2.71 -8.23 -28.02
C TYR A 118 -3.05 -6.74 -27.83
N VAL A 119 -4.13 -6.28 -28.46
CA VAL A 119 -4.61 -4.89 -28.35
C VAL A 119 -5.05 -4.58 -26.92
N ILE A 120 -5.80 -5.48 -26.28
CA ILE A 120 -6.26 -5.30 -24.90
C ILE A 120 -5.06 -5.25 -23.93
N ASN A 121 -4.08 -6.15 -24.08
CA ASN A 121 -2.88 -6.13 -23.24
C ASN A 121 -2.06 -4.85 -23.41
N LEU A 122 -1.94 -4.33 -24.65
CA LEU A 122 -1.31 -3.03 -24.90
C LEU A 122 -2.06 -1.90 -24.17
N ILE A 123 -3.39 -1.84 -24.28
CA ILE A 123 -4.20 -0.82 -23.59
C ILE A 123 -3.99 -0.88 -22.07
N VAL A 124 -4.02 -2.08 -21.48
CA VAL A 124 -3.78 -2.29 -20.04
C VAL A 124 -2.39 -1.78 -19.65
N GLN A 125 -1.36 -2.08 -20.46
CA GLN A 125 0.01 -1.65 -20.21
C GLN A 125 0.18 -0.12 -20.34
N PHE A 126 -0.47 0.50 -21.32
CA PHE A 126 -0.50 1.97 -21.43
C PHE A 126 -1.22 2.62 -20.25
N ALA A 127 -2.31 2.01 -19.77
CA ALA A 127 -3.03 2.52 -18.60
C ALA A 127 -2.19 2.48 -17.31
N LEU A 128 -1.27 1.51 -17.16
CA LEU A 128 -0.33 1.45 -16.04
C LEU A 128 0.70 2.60 -16.03
N LEU A 129 0.91 3.29 -17.15
CA LEU A 129 1.82 4.45 -17.21
C LEU A 129 1.24 5.70 -16.54
N TYR A 130 -0.08 5.75 -16.36
CA TYR A 130 -0.73 6.86 -15.69
C TYR A 130 -0.69 6.66 -14.17
N SER A 131 -0.32 7.71 -13.43
CA SER A 131 -0.31 7.64 -11.97
C SER A 131 -1.71 7.85 -11.40
N ALA A 132 -1.98 7.27 -10.23
CA ALA A 132 -3.25 7.46 -9.53
C ALA A 132 -3.56 8.95 -9.26
N TYR A 133 -2.54 9.79 -9.09
CA TYR A 133 -2.70 11.21 -8.81
C TYR A 133 -3.24 12.00 -10.00
N THR A 134 -2.84 11.67 -11.23
CA THR A 134 -3.33 12.39 -12.42
C THR A 134 -4.79 12.05 -12.73
N LEU A 135 -5.24 10.87 -12.34
CA LEU A 135 -6.61 10.39 -12.54
C LEU A 135 -7.59 10.85 -11.44
N ALA A 136 -7.10 11.40 -10.33
CA ALA A 136 -7.93 11.79 -9.19
C ALA A 136 -9.00 12.85 -9.53
N VAL A 137 -8.64 13.89 -10.28
CA VAL A 137 -9.56 14.96 -10.67
C VAL A 137 -10.63 14.46 -11.65
N PRO A 138 -10.27 13.79 -12.77
CA PRO A 138 -11.27 13.18 -13.66
C PRO A 138 -12.21 12.22 -12.93
N GLN A 139 -11.67 11.38 -12.05
CA GLN A 139 -12.46 10.43 -11.27
C GLN A 139 -13.49 11.15 -10.39
N TYR A 140 -13.08 12.20 -9.67
CA TYR A 140 -14.01 13.01 -8.88
C TYR A 140 -15.14 13.59 -9.73
N VAL A 141 -14.82 14.18 -10.90
CA VAL A 141 -15.82 14.76 -11.81
C VAL A 141 -16.84 13.71 -12.28
N ILE A 142 -16.41 12.49 -12.56
CA ILE A 142 -17.30 11.38 -12.94
C ILE A 142 -18.27 11.06 -11.80
N PHE A 143 -17.78 10.83 -10.57
CA PHE A 143 -18.65 10.52 -9.43
C PHE A 143 -19.56 11.67 -9.02
N ALA A 144 -19.09 12.91 -9.15
CA ALA A 144 -19.91 14.11 -8.93
C ALA A 144 -21.07 14.17 -9.93
N LYS A 145 -20.82 13.95 -11.22
CA LYS A 145 -21.87 13.90 -12.25
C LYS A 145 -22.84 12.74 -12.05
N LEU A 146 -22.38 11.61 -11.52
CA LEU A 146 -23.23 10.46 -11.19
C LEU A 146 -24.04 10.66 -9.91
N GLY A 147 -23.83 11.76 -9.15
CA GLY A 147 -24.51 11.98 -7.88
C GLY A 147 -24.13 10.98 -6.78
N MET A 148 -23.00 10.29 -6.95
CA MET A 148 -22.53 9.23 -6.04
C MET A 148 -21.50 9.74 -5.03
N ILE A 149 -21.27 11.05 -4.99
CA ILE A 149 -20.40 11.70 -4.00
C ILE A 149 -20.90 11.42 -2.58
N ASP A 150 -19.95 11.34 -1.64
CA ASP A 150 -20.21 10.99 -0.22
C ASP A 150 -20.78 9.57 0.02
N THR A 151 -20.45 8.62 -0.86
CA THR A 151 -20.80 7.20 -0.70
C THR A 151 -19.58 6.28 -0.74
N TYR A 152 -19.70 5.07 -0.19
CA TYR A 152 -18.63 4.06 -0.25
C TYR A 152 -18.26 3.66 -1.69
N TRP A 153 -19.17 3.84 -2.65
CA TRP A 153 -18.95 3.48 -4.05
C TRP A 153 -17.80 4.25 -4.70
N VAL A 154 -17.55 5.49 -4.26
CA VAL A 154 -16.43 6.30 -4.74
C VAL A 154 -15.08 5.65 -4.42
N TYR A 155 -15.01 4.88 -3.34
CA TYR A 155 -13.82 4.14 -2.94
C TYR A 155 -13.76 2.72 -3.48
N ILE A 156 -14.90 2.09 -3.76
CA ILE A 156 -14.94 0.67 -4.19
C ILE A 156 -14.78 0.57 -5.71
N LEU A 157 -15.64 1.25 -6.47
CA LEU A 157 -15.78 1.05 -7.92
C LEU A 157 -14.49 1.31 -8.73
N PRO A 158 -13.70 2.36 -8.45
CA PRO A 158 -12.50 2.67 -9.24
C PRO A 158 -11.40 1.61 -9.12
N TYR A 159 -11.36 0.93 -7.98
CA TYR A 159 -10.32 -0.05 -7.68
C TYR A 159 -10.67 -1.46 -8.17
N LEU A 160 -11.94 -1.76 -8.45
CA LEU A 160 -12.36 -3.05 -8.99
C LEU A 160 -11.65 -3.39 -10.32
N PRO A 161 -11.69 -2.54 -11.37
CA PRO A 161 -11.04 -2.81 -12.65
C PRO A 161 -9.57 -2.40 -12.67
N SER A 162 -8.85 -2.48 -11.54
CA SER A 162 -7.44 -2.10 -11.48
C SER A 162 -6.61 -2.93 -12.47
N THR A 163 -5.85 -2.21 -13.31
CA THR A 163 -5.01 -2.75 -14.38
C THR A 163 -3.87 -3.62 -13.86
N LEU A 164 -3.43 -3.39 -12.62
CA LEU A 164 -2.41 -4.21 -11.96
C LEU A 164 -2.83 -5.67 -11.77
N GLY A 165 -4.12 -5.95 -11.58
CA GLY A 165 -4.60 -7.33 -11.37
C GLY A 165 -4.73 -8.15 -12.65
N VAL A 166 -4.69 -7.49 -13.81
CA VAL A 166 -4.91 -8.09 -15.13
C VAL A 166 -3.59 -8.44 -15.84
N PHE A 167 -2.52 -7.72 -15.51
CA PHE A 167 -1.15 -7.97 -15.96
C PHE A 167 -0.50 -9.11 -15.16
#